data_AF-A0A101CZI2-F1
#
_entry.id   AF-A0A101CZI2-F1
#
_cell.length_a   1.000
_cell.length_b   1.000
_cell.length_c   1.000
_cell.angle_alpha   90.00
_cell.angle_beta   90.00
_cell.angle_gamma   90.00
#
_symmetry.space_group_name_H-M   'P 1'
#
loop_
_entity.id
_entity.type
_entity.pdbx_description
1 polymer ?
#
loop_
_entity_poly.entity_id
_entity_poly.type
_entity_poly.pdbx_seq_one_letter_code
_entity_poly.pdbx_strand_id
1 'polypeptide(L)'
;MSQPITRVFISGVSEDAATAYLGHALFEALNAQWVAPEQSVALAQEDESAHWLWLYQPPWQLAETAQPEWSAWVAQHQPSLRLQRVAGPRLYVVNAARTPAVALAEALNVSAQCPHPQEAPAYLAALAALCAGVGETLPDVRHAWALYETLEATAWLPSGMAPEFRASLSVDEPALANLLQVVSAGVQAPARAQAHQATQAALEDTQEREQALQQTANQQEAALQALREEHRALNEAHHALTERHHALTESHASLQATHHAACEEHKESAEENELLLAQLHHVQEELEKYYLEGQQQQQQFDELRQQLTAQQQRATQAEAGLEKARKEATAETAQLTKALTAQQQAAQNAQQAQQAAEKAAANHQQALNAAKQQLETRTREGDKALAELREQLATLNTSLSNAKAEHSELQEENDLLLAQLHHVQEELERYYLANREYQTTLTNAQPTFLRARQHISRLAAHLPSQA
;
A
#
# COMPACT_ATOMS: atom_id res chain seq x y z
N MET A 1 -28.49 46.61 -137.46
CA MET A 1 -29.04 45.83 -136.32
C MET A 1 -27.91 44.94 -135.82
N SER A 2 -27.18 45.39 -134.81
CA SER A 2 -26.05 44.65 -134.24
C SER A 2 -26.59 43.43 -133.47
N GLN A 3 -25.98 42.26 -133.64
CA GLN A 3 -26.36 41.08 -132.87
C GLN A 3 -26.10 41.33 -131.38
N PRO A 4 -26.96 40.84 -130.47
CA PRO A 4 -26.75 40.99 -129.04
C PRO A 4 -25.44 40.30 -128.63
N ILE A 5 -24.55 41.06 -128.00
CA ILE A 5 -23.30 40.53 -127.43
C ILE A 5 -23.69 39.47 -126.40
N THR A 6 -23.45 38.21 -126.72
CA THR A 6 -23.94 37.08 -125.91
C THR A 6 -22.96 36.71 -124.80
N ARG A 7 -21.67 37.02 -124.99
CA ARG A 7 -20.59 36.73 -124.05
C ARG A 7 -19.43 37.70 -124.22
N VAL A 8 -18.94 38.25 -123.12
CA VAL A 8 -17.77 39.14 -123.07
C VAL A 8 -16.69 38.52 -122.19
N PHE A 9 -15.47 38.40 -122.70
CA PHE A 9 -14.31 38.06 -121.89
C PHE A 9 -13.49 39.30 -121.55
N ILE A 10 -13.12 39.45 -120.29
CA ILE A 10 -12.30 40.58 -119.82
C ILE A 10 -10.92 40.08 -119.46
N SER A 11 -9.88 40.79 -119.92
CA SER A 11 -8.51 40.47 -119.58
C SER A 11 -7.64 41.73 -119.53
N GLY A 12 -6.36 41.57 -119.23
CA GLY A 12 -5.35 42.62 -119.24
C GLY A 12 -5.06 43.26 -117.88
N VAL A 13 -6.02 43.33 -116.95
CA VAL A 13 -5.79 43.72 -115.53
C VAL A 13 -6.23 42.60 -114.58
N SER A 14 -5.96 42.71 -113.27
CA SER A 14 -6.48 41.76 -112.28
C SER A 14 -8.01 41.78 -112.23
N GLU A 15 -8.63 40.70 -111.77
CA GLU A 15 -10.10 40.59 -111.65
C GLU A 15 -10.68 41.69 -110.76
N ASP A 16 -10.02 41.98 -109.64
CA ASP A 16 -10.40 43.07 -108.73
C ASP A 16 -10.33 44.43 -109.41
N ALA A 17 -9.27 44.70 -110.19
CA ALA A 17 -9.11 45.96 -110.90
C ALA A 17 -10.15 46.11 -112.05
N ALA A 18 -10.45 45.03 -112.76
CA ALA A 18 -11.48 45.00 -113.79
C ALA A 18 -12.87 45.28 -113.19
N THR A 19 -13.17 44.65 -112.05
CA THR A 19 -14.43 44.81 -111.34
C THR A 19 -14.57 46.20 -110.72
N ALA A 20 -13.47 46.75 -110.18
CA ALA A 20 -13.43 48.12 -109.66
C ALA A 20 -13.65 49.16 -110.77
N TYR A 21 -13.06 48.94 -111.95
CA TYR A 21 -13.20 49.84 -113.09
C TYR A 21 -14.61 49.82 -113.70
N LEU A 22 -15.13 48.63 -114.03
CA LEU A 22 -16.45 48.50 -114.67
C LEU A 22 -17.60 48.72 -113.68
N GLY A 23 -17.38 48.39 -112.41
CA GLY A 23 -18.43 48.22 -111.43
C GLY A 23 -19.18 46.89 -111.62
N HIS A 24 -19.75 46.39 -110.53
CA HIS A 24 -20.45 45.10 -110.54
C HIS A 24 -21.65 45.10 -111.52
N ALA A 25 -22.40 46.21 -111.59
CA ALA A 25 -23.57 46.32 -112.45
C ALA A 25 -23.24 46.20 -113.95
N LEU A 26 -22.12 46.78 -114.40
CA LEU A 26 -21.70 46.66 -115.80
C LEU A 26 -21.08 45.29 -116.08
N PHE A 27 -20.31 44.74 -115.13
CA PHE A 27 -19.72 43.41 -115.24
C PHE A 27 -20.80 42.33 -115.42
N GLU A 28 -21.87 42.38 -114.62
CA GLU A 28 -23.04 41.49 -114.76
C GLU A 28 -23.84 41.75 -116.04
N ALA A 29 -24.09 43.02 -116.40
CA ALA A 29 -24.87 43.36 -117.58
C ALA A 29 -24.19 42.93 -118.89
N LEU A 30 -22.85 42.86 -118.91
CA LEU A 30 -22.08 42.34 -120.04
C LEU A 30 -22.01 40.80 -120.08
N ASN A 31 -22.56 40.11 -119.07
CA ASN A 31 -22.31 38.69 -118.84
C ASN A 31 -20.81 38.38 -118.93
N ALA A 32 -20.02 39.20 -118.26
CA ALA A 32 -18.59 39.21 -118.44
C ALA A 32 -17.91 38.10 -117.63
N GLN A 33 -16.88 37.49 -118.21
CA GLN A 33 -16.02 36.53 -117.54
C GLN A 33 -14.58 37.01 -117.58
N TRP A 34 -13.95 37.15 -116.40
CA TRP A 34 -12.53 37.48 -116.34
C TRP A 34 -11.68 36.28 -116.76
N VAL A 35 -10.65 36.54 -117.56
CA VAL A 35 -9.72 35.55 -118.07
C VAL A 35 -8.30 36.06 -117.87
N ALA A 36 -7.42 35.20 -117.35
CA ALA A 36 -6.01 35.54 -117.19
C ALA A 36 -5.39 35.92 -118.55
N PRO A 37 -4.54 36.97 -118.63
CA PRO A 37 -3.89 37.43 -119.86
C PRO A 37 -3.28 36.33 -120.72
N GLU A 38 -2.67 35.33 -120.08
CA GLU A 38 -2.00 34.20 -120.71
C GLU A 38 -2.96 33.23 -121.43
N GLN A 39 -4.20 33.11 -120.94
CA GLN A 39 -5.22 32.19 -121.46
C GLN A 39 -6.09 32.84 -122.55
N SER A 40 -6.07 34.17 -122.64
CA SER A 40 -6.94 34.95 -123.54
C SER A 40 -6.84 34.53 -125.01
N VAL A 41 -5.63 34.31 -125.52
CA VAL A 41 -5.40 33.98 -126.93
C VAL A 41 -5.93 32.59 -127.29
N ALA A 42 -5.74 31.60 -126.40
CA ALA A 42 -6.23 30.24 -126.63
C ALA A 42 -7.77 30.21 -126.65
N LEU A 43 -8.40 30.86 -125.67
CA LEU A 43 -9.86 30.90 -125.58
C LEU A 43 -10.49 31.68 -126.75
N ALA A 44 -9.83 32.72 -127.26
CA ALA A 44 -10.30 33.47 -128.43
C ALA A 44 -10.25 32.66 -129.73
N GLN A 45 -9.40 31.64 -129.81
CA GLN A 45 -9.36 30.70 -130.94
C GLN A 45 -10.46 29.64 -130.84
N GLU A 46 -10.89 29.30 -129.63
CA GLU A 46 -11.98 28.34 -129.39
C GLU A 46 -13.36 28.97 -129.58
N ASP A 47 -13.54 30.23 -129.14
CA ASP A 47 -14.81 30.94 -129.22
C ASP A 47 -14.74 32.13 -130.20
N GLU A 48 -15.00 31.84 -131.48
CA GLU A 48 -15.08 32.86 -132.54
C GLU A 48 -16.30 33.79 -132.43
N SER A 49 -17.21 33.55 -131.48
CA SER A 49 -18.41 34.39 -131.28
C SER A 49 -18.26 35.39 -130.12
N ALA A 50 -17.33 35.13 -129.20
CA ALA A 50 -17.13 35.98 -128.04
C ALA A 50 -16.53 37.35 -128.39
N HIS A 51 -16.96 38.36 -127.63
CA HIS A 51 -16.34 39.69 -127.63
C HIS A 51 -15.30 39.76 -126.52
N TRP A 52 -14.24 40.50 -126.76
CA TRP A 52 -13.11 40.62 -125.84
C TRP A 52 -12.94 42.08 -125.42
N LEU A 53 -12.76 42.28 -124.12
CA LEU A 53 -12.43 43.56 -123.52
C LEU A 53 -11.07 43.45 -122.86
N TRP A 54 -10.06 44.09 -123.44
CA TRP A 54 -8.72 44.16 -122.90
C TRP A 54 -8.51 45.49 -122.18
N LEU A 55 -8.54 45.44 -120.86
CA LEU A 55 -8.26 46.59 -120.03
C LEU A 55 -6.75 46.70 -119.81
N TYR A 56 -6.22 47.91 -119.90
CA TYR A 56 -4.84 48.20 -119.49
C TYR A 56 -4.78 49.51 -118.73
N GLN A 57 -3.75 49.62 -117.89
CA GLN A 57 -3.40 50.84 -117.18
C GLN A 57 -2.01 51.29 -117.63
N PRO A 58 -1.73 52.60 -117.63
CA PRO A 58 -0.41 53.09 -117.96
C PRO A 58 0.66 52.56 -116.99
N PRO A 59 1.84 52.16 -117.49
CA PRO A 59 2.84 51.50 -116.66
C PRO A 59 3.42 52.41 -115.57
N TRP A 60 3.32 53.73 -115.71
CA TRP A 60 3.74 54.69 -114.68
C TRP A 60 2.80 54.73 -113.47
N GLN A 61 1.57 54.23 -113.54
CA GLN A 61 0.75 54.05 -112.32
C GLN A 61 1.35 52.98 -111.39
N LEU A 62 2.14 52.04 -111.93
CA LEU A 62 2.86 51.06 -111.11
C LEU A 62 4.08 51.64 -110.38
N ALA A 63 4.57 52.82 -110.79
CA ALA A 63 5.73 53.46 -110.17
C ALA A 63 5.43 54.11 -108.80
N GLU A 64 4.17 54.08 -108.34
CA GLU A 64 3.83 54.36 -106.94
C GLU A 64 4.30 53.25 -105.99
N THR A 65 4.49 52.04 -106.51
CA THR A 65 5.07 50.93 -105.75
C THR A 65 6.60 51.04 -105.80
N ALA A 66 7.26 50.79 -104.66
CA ALA A 66 8.70 51.03 -104.48
C ALA A 66 9.64 50.26 -105.43
N GLN A 67 9.11 49.35 -106.27
CA GLN A 67 9.81 48.66 -107.35
C GLN A 67 8.88 48.51 -108.56
N PRO A 68 8.91 49.43 -109.55
CA PRO A 68 8.12 49.27 -110.76
C PRO A 68 8.66 48.10 -111.59
N GLU A 69 7.93 46.98 -111.60
CA GLU A 69 8.24 45.82 -112.45
C GLU A 69 7.78 46.05 -113.89
N TRP A 70 8.47 46.94 -114.63
CA TRP A 70 8.16 47.26 -116.03
C TRP A 70 8.11 46.02 -116.93
N SER A 71 8.96 45.02 -116.65
CA SER A 71 8.99 43.74 -117.36
C SER A 71 7.74 42.91 -117.11
N ALA A 72 7.19 42.92 -115.89
CA ALA A 72 5.94 42.24 -115.56
C ALA A 72 4.76 42.91 -116.28
N TRP A 73 4.71 44.24 -116.30
CA TRP A 73 3.69 44.98 -117.06
C TRP A 73 3.75 44.66 -118.57
N VAL A 74 4.96 44.60 -119.15
CA VAL A 74 5.14 44.21 -120.55
C VAL A 74 4.65 42.78 -120.79
N ALA A 75 5.05 41.82 -119.96
CA ALA A 75 4.66 40.42 -120.08
C ALA A 75 3.14 40.24 -119.98
N GLN A 76 2.50 40.99 -119.07
CA GLN A 76 1.05 40.99 -118.87
C GLN A 76 0.29 41.49 -120.09
N HIS A 77 0.78 42.55 -120.75
CA HIS A 77 0.05 43.19 -121.84
C HIS A 77 0.46 42.75 -123.25
N GLN A 78 1.60 42.09 -123.43
CA GLN A 78 2.04 41.56 -124.73
C GLN A 78 1.03 40.59 -125.41
N PRO A 79 0.28 39.73 -124.69
CA PRO A 79 -0.71 38.84 -125.30
C PRO A 79 -1.83 39.58 -126.05
N SER A 80 -2.16 40.82 -125.67
CA SER A 80 -3.18 41.63 -126.34
C SER A 80 -2.94 41.82 -127.84
N LEU A 81 -1.67 41.99 -128.25
CA LEU A 81 -1.30 42.18 -129.65
C LEU A 81 -1.53 40.91 -130.47
N ARG A 82 -1.42 39.74 -129.83
CA ARG A 82 -1.75 38.46 -130.44
C ARG A 82 -3.27 38.28 -130.47
N LEU A 83 -3.95 38.61 -129.38
CA LEU A 83 -5.39 38.58 -129.27
C LEU A 83 -6.06 39.45 -130.34
N GLN A 84 -5.51 40.63 -130.62
CA GLN A 84 -6.00 41.54 -131.66
C GLN A 84 -5.99 40.89 -133.05
N ARG A 85 -5.00 40.05 -133.36
CA ARG A 85 -4.93 39.33 -134.63
C ARG A 85 -5.97 38.21 -134.74
N VAL A 86 -6.38 37.63 -133.62
CA VAL A 86 -7.33 36.50 -133.55
C VAL A 86 -8.77 37.00 -133.46
N ALA A 87 -9.05 37.89 -132.51
CA ALA A 87 -10.39 38.42 -132.26
C ALA A 87 -10.80 39.51 -133.28
N GLY A 88 -9.83 40.21 -133.87
CA GLY A 88 -10.07 41.25 -134.87
C GLY A 88 -10.99 42.36 -134.35
N PRO A 89 -12.11 42.66 -135.04
CA PRO A 89 -13.02 43.74 -134.64
C PRO A 89 -13.81 43.45 -133.35
N ARG A 90 -13.72 42.22 -132.81
CA ARG A 90 -14.39 41.82 -131.57
C ARG A 90 -13.60 42.18 -130.31
N LEU A 91 -12.39 42.71 -130.46
CA LEU A 91 -11.55 43.14 -129.35
C LEU A 91 -11.66 44.66 -129.13
N TYR A 92 -12.08 45.02 -127.91
CA TYR A 92 -12.02 46.38 -127.39
C TYR A 92 -10.80 46.50 -126.49
N VAL A 93 -9.78 47.22 -126.93
CA VAL A 93 -8.64 47.57 -126.07
C VAL A 93 -8.97 48.89 -125.39
N VAL A 94 -8.99 48.95 -124.06
CA VAL A 94 -9.46 50.13 -123.32
C VAL A 94 -8.45 50.54 -122.27
N ASN A 95 -8.03 51.80 -122.32
CA ASN A 95 -7.24 52.40 -121.24
C ASN A 95 -8.17 52.69 -120.05
N ALA A 96 -8.09 51.86 -119.02
CA ALA A 96 -8.94 51.95 -117.83
C ALA A 96 -8.69 53.23 -117.01
N ALA A 97 -7.52 53.86 -117.16
CA ALA A 97 -7.21 55.12 -116.48
C ALA A 97 -7.82 56.35 -117.17
N ARG A 98 -8.12 56.27 -118.47
CA ARG A 98 -8.57 57.43 -119.28
C ARG A 98 -10.00 57.33 -119.78
N THR A 99 -10.49 56.10 -119.98
CA THR A 99 -11.83 55.88 -120.54
C THR A 99 -12.82 55.72 -119.39
N PRO A 100 -13.85 56.56 -119.24
CA PRO A 100 -14.87 56.33 -118.23
C PRO A 100 -15.70 55.09 -118.58
N ALA A 101 -15.98 54.24 -117.60
CA ALA A 101 -16.75 53.00 -117.80
C ALA A 101 -18.14 53.25 -118.42
N VAL A 102 -18.75 54.42 -118.17
CA VAL A 102 -20.01 54.85 -118.80
C VAL A 102 -19.90 54.91 -120.33
N ALA A 103 -18.83 55.50 -120.85
CA ALA A 103 -18.64 55.62 -122.31
C ALA A 103 -18.43 54.23 -122.94
N LEU A 104 -17.74 53.33 -122.24
CA LEU A 104 -17.59 51.94 -122.69
C LEU A 104 -18.94 51.20 -122.69
N ALA A 105 -19.76 51.39 -121.66
CA ALA A 105 -21.09 50.80 -121.58
C ALA A 105 -21.98 51.26 -122.75
N GLU A 106 -21.94 52.56 -123.08
CA GLU A 106 -22.63 53.13 -124.24
C GLU A 106 -22.14 52.51 -125.56
N ALA A 107 -20.83 52.33 -125.72
CA ALA A 107 -20.24 51.73 -126.93
C ALA A 107 -20.66 50.27 -127.14
N LEU A 108 -20.84 49.54 -126.04
CA LEU A 108 -21.31 48.16 -126.04
C LEU A 108 -22.85 48.04 -126.06
N ASN A 109 -23.56 49.18 -126.12
CA ASN A 109 -25.02 49.28 -126.05
C ASN A 109 -25.62 48.65 -124.78
N VAL A 110 -24.95 48.80 -123.64
CA VAL A 110 -25.39 48.30 -122.33
C VAL A 110 -25.72 49.47 -121.41
N SER A 111 -26.90 49.43 -120.78
CA SER A 111 -27.31 50.42 -119.79
C SER A 111 -27.03 49.89 -118.38
N ALA A 112 -25.98 50.40 -117.73
CA ALA A 112 -25.62 50.03 -116.35
C ALA A 112 -25.12 51.26 -115.57
N GLN A 113 -25.37 51.27 -114.27
CA GLN A 113 -24.81 52.27 -113.36
C GLN A 113 -23.31 51.98 -113.19
N CYS A 114 -22.46 52.86 -113.73
CA CYS A 114 -21.01 52.73 -113.61
C CYS A 114 -20.49 53.58 -112.45
N PRO A 115 -19.39 53.17 -111.78
CA PRO A 115 -18.74 53.97 -110.75
C PRO A 115 -18.30 55.32 -111.32
N HIS A 116 -18.37 56.37 -110.48
CA HIS A 116 -17.95 57.71 -110.87
C HIS A 116 -16.46 57.70 -111.23
N PRO A 117 -16.02 58.34 -112.33
CA PRO A 117 -14.61 58.41 -112.67
C PRO A 117 -13.82 59.04 -111.52
N GLN A 118 -12.81 58.33 -111.03
CA GLN A 118 -11.83 58.87 -110.09
C GLN A 118 -10.85 59.70 -110.92
N GLU A 119 -10.81 61.02 -110.70
CA GLU A 119 -9.85 61.88 -111.40
C GLU A 119 -8.43 61.41 -111.08
N ALA A 120 -7.68 61.04 -112.13
CA ALA A 120 -6.29 60.65 -111.96
C ALA A 120 -5.53 61.85 -111.36
N PRO A 121 -4.76 61.64 -110.27
CA PRO A 121 -4.07 62.74 -109.61
C PRO A 121 -3.07 63.40 -110.57
N ALA A 122 -2.99 64.74 -110.52
CA ALA A 122 -2.23 65.56 -111.46
C ALA A 122 -0.73 65.19 -111.56
N TYR A 123 -0.15 64.55 -110.54
CA TYR A 123 1.24 64.10 -110.59
C TYR A 123 1.47 62.92 -111.55
N LEU A 124 0.44 62.13 -111.89
CA LEU A 124 0.59 61.01 -112.83
C LEU A 124 0.88 61.50 -114.25
N ALA A 125 0.34 62.65 -114.65
CA ALA A 125 0.69 63.29 -115.93
C ALA A 125 2.16 63.73 -115.95
N ALA A 126 2.66 64.25 -114.83
CA ALA A 126 4.07 64.63 -114.68
C ALA A 126 5.01 63.42 -114.66
N LEU A 127 4.58 62.33 -114.01
CA LEU A 127 5.28 61.06 -113.99
C LEU A 127 5.34 60.44 -115.40
N ALA A 128 4.24 60.49 -116.16
CA ALA A 128 4.19 60.05 -117.55
C ALA A 128 5.19 60.84 -118.41
N ALA A 129 5.21 62.16 -118.29
CA ALA A 129 6.14 63.00 -119.05
C ALA A 129 7.61 62.75 -118.66
N LEU A 130 7.90 62.51 -117.38
CA LEU A 130 9.23 62.15 -116.90
C LEU A 130 9.65 60.76 -117.37
N CYS A 131 8.76 59.76 -117.30
CA CYS A 131 9.00 58.42 -117.82
C CYS A 131 9.17 58.42 -119.35
N ALA A 132 8.50 59.32 -120.08
CA ALA A 132 8.70 59.49 -121.51
C ALA A 132 10.11 60.01 -121.82
N GLY A 133 10.61 60.98 -121.04
CA GLY A 133 11.97 61.53 -121.18
C GLY A 133 13.08 60.55 -120.74
N VAL A 134 12.92 59.87 -119.61
CA VAL A 134 13.90 58.90 -119.09
C VAL A 134 13.87 57.58 -119.88
N GLY A 135 12.73 57.23 -120.47
CA GLY A 135 12.52 55.99 -121.23
C GLY A 135 13.39 55.82 -122.47
N GLU A 136 14.11 56.87 -122.91
CA GLU A 136 15.15 56.71 -123.92
C GLU A 136 16.40 55.99 -123.38
N THR A 137 16.69 56.12 -122.09
CA THR A 137 17.93 55.64 -121.46
C THR A 137 17.82 54.23 -120.88
N LEU A 138 16.64 53.80 -120.46
CA LEU A 138 16.41 52.50 -119.84
C LEU A 138 15.71 51.53 -120.80
N PRO A 139 16.33 50.38 -121.15
CA PRO A 139 15.77 49.42 -122.11
C PRO A 139 14.38 48.93 -121.73
N ASP A 140 14.13 48.59 -120.46
CA ASP A 140 12.85 48.03 -120.02
C ASP A 140 11.71 49.05 -120.10
N VAL A 141 12.00 50.30 -119.73
CA VAL A 141 11.06 51.42 -119.84
C VAL A 141 10.75 51.72 -121.30
N ARG A 142 11.73 51.60 -122.20
CA ARG A 142 11.53 51.76 -123.64
C ARG A 142 10.55 50.74 -124.21
N HIS A 143 10.68 49.46 -123.82
CA HIS A 143 9.79 48.39 -124.27
C HIS A 143 8.37 48.57 -123.71
N ALA A 144 8.24 48.92 -122.43
CA ALA A 144 6.94 49.22 -121.82
C ALA A 144 6.22 50.36 -122.53
N TRP A 145 6.92 51.44 -122.83
CA TRP A 145 6.33 52.53 -123.59
C TRP A 145 5.97 52.17 -125.03
N ALA A 146 6.82 51.44 -125.76
CA ALA A 146 6.52 51.05 -127.13
C ALA A 146 5.26 50.17 -127.19
N LEU A 147 5.10 49.26 -126.21
CA LEU A 147 3.88 48.47 -126.06
C LEU A 147 2.70 49.37 -125.68
N TYR A 148 2.84 50.30 -124.73
CA TYR A 148 1.81 51.25 -124.35
C TYR A 148 1.30 52.08 -125.55
N GLU A 149 2.21 52.66 -126.35
CA GLU A 149 1.83 53.43 -127.54
C GLU A 149 1.12 52.55 -128.58
N THR A 150 1.51 51.28 -128.69
CA THR A 150 0.80 50.32 -129.54
C THR A 150 -0.61 50.03 -129.01
N LEU A 151 -0.77 49.87 -127.70
CA LEU A 151 -2.08 49.70 -127.07
C LEU A 151 -2.95 50.94 -127.25
N GLU A 152 -2.42 52.14 -127.00
CA GLU A 152 -3.10 53.42 -127.21
C GLU A 152 -3.51 53.63 -128.67
N ALA A 153 -2.64 53.28 -129.63
CA ALA A 153 -2.97 53.37 -131.06
C ALA A 153 -4.11 52.42 -131.48
N THR A 154 -4.31 51.33 -130.74
CA THR A 154 -5.36 50.34 -130.99
C THR A 154 -6.53 50.45 -130.02
N ALA A 155 -6.46 51.37 -129.07
CA ALA A 155 -7.45 51.51 -128.04
C ALA A 155 -8.73 52.09 -128.62
N TRP A 156 -9.84 51.53 -128.17
CA TRP A 156 -11.14 52.16 -128.34
C TRP A 156 -11.19 53.40 -127.44
N LEU A 157 -11.44 54.56 -128.04
CA LEU A 157 -11.54 55.84 -127.36
C LEU A 157 -12.92 56.47 -127.64
N PRO A 158 -13.55 57.10 -126.63
CA PRO A 158 -14.77 57.88 -126.83
C PRO A 158 -14.57 59.01 -127.84
N SER A 159 -15.64 59.42 -128.53
CA SER A 159 -15.60 60.51 -129.51
C SER A 159 -15.00 61.79 -128.90
N GLY A 160 -13.90 62.28 -129.48
CA GLY A 160 -13.20 63.50 -129.03
C GLY A 160 -11.96 63.25 -128.17
N MET A 161 -11.68 62.01 -127.76
CA MET A 161 -10.44 61.64 -127.08
C MET A 161 -9.36 61.24 -128.09
N ALA A 162 -8.16 61.82 -127.96
CA ALA A 162 -6.99 61.43 -128.76
C ALA A 162 -6.14 60.37 -128.03
N PRO A 163 -5.48 59.46 -128.76
CA PRO A 163 -4.50 58.55 -128.18
C PRO A 163 -3.38 59.33 -127.49
N GLU A 164 -2.90 58.80 -126.37
CA GLU A 164 -1.78 59.39 -125.64
C GLU A 164 -0.47 58.80 -126.14
N PHE A 165 0.29 59.62 -126.86
CA PHE A 165 1.64 59.25 -127.31
C PHE A 165 2.67 60.04 -126.52
N ARG A 166 3.92 59.57 -126.49
CA ARG A 166 5.01 60.34 -125.86
C ARG A 166 5.12 61.76 -126.40
N ALA A 167 4.84 61.94 -127.69
CA ALA A 167 4.86 63.24 -128.36
C ALA A 167 3.78 64.23 -127.86
N SER A 168 2.69 63.75 -127.25
CA SER A 168 1.61 64.59 -126.71
C SER A 168 1.81 65.00 -125.25
N LEU A 169 2.85 64.48 -124.58
CA LEU A 169 3.14 64.78 -123.18
C LEU A 169 4.08 65.99 -123.08
N SER A 170 3.54 67.16 -122.74
CA SER A 170 4.34 68.32 -122.34
C SER A 170 4.57 68.31 -120.84
N VAL A 171 5.83 68.47 -120.41
CA VAL A 171 6.17 68.63 -118.99
C VAL A 171 5.79 70.04 -118.55
N ASP A 172 4.78 70.15 -117.69
CA ASP A 172 4.48 71.40 -116.98
C ASP A 172 5.50 71.59 -115.82
N GLU A 173 6.27 72.69 -115.87
CA GLU A 173 7.26 73.10 -114.86
C GLU A 173 6.78 73.00 -113.39
N PRO A 174 5.55 73.42 -113.00
CA PRO A 174 5.12 73.32 -111.60
C PRO A 174 4.95 71.87 -111.12
N ALA A 175 4.70 70.92 -112.02
CA ALA A 175 4.53 69.52 -111.65
C ALA A 175 5.89 68.82 -111.40
N LEU A 176 6.94 69.26 -112.09
CA LEU A 176 8.32 68.83 -111.85
C LEU A 176 8.83 69.28 -110.47
N ALA A 177 8.44 70.47 -110.03
CA ALA A 177 8.81 71.02 -108.71
C ALA A 177 8.23 70.19 -107.54
N ASN A 178 6.97 69.75 -107.65
CA ASN A 178 6.35 68.86 -106.64
C ASN A 178 7.05 67.49 -106.56
N LEU A 179 7.48 66.95 -107.70
CA LEU A 179 8.14 65.64 -107.76
C LEU A 179 9.56 65.69 -107.15
N LEU A 180 10.31 66.78 -107.36
CA LEU A 180 11.61 67.03 -106.72
C LEU A 180 11.50 67.18 -105.19
N GLN A 181 10.39 67.72 -104.69
CA GLN A 181 10.15 67.85 -103.24
C GLN A 181 9.90 66.48 -102.57
N VAL A 182 9.26 65.54 -103.26
CA VAL A 182 9.04 64.16 -102.77
C VAL A 182 10.33 63.34 -102.82
N VAL A 183 11.15 63.47 -103.87
CA VAL A 183 12.42 62.74 -104.01
C VAL A 183 13.46 63.22 -102.98
N SER A 184 13.53 64.53 -102.71
CA SER A 184 14.44 65.07 -101.68
C SER A 184 14.07 64.64 -100.24
N ALA A 185 12.80 64.34 -99.97
CA ALA A 185 12.38 63.72 -98.71
C ALA A 185 12.79 62.24 -98.58
N GLY A 186 12.87 61.51 -99.69
CA GLY A 186 13.28 60.09 -99.72
C GLY A 186 14.78 59.86 -99.48
N VAL A 187 15.65 60.78 -99.92
CA VAL A 187 17.12 60.63 -99.78
C VAL A 187 17.61 60.80 -98.33
N GLN A 188 16.84 61.46 -97.44
CA GLN A 188 17.15 61.53 -96.00
C GLN A 188 16.49 60.43 -95.14
N ALA A 189 15.69 59.54 -95.76
CA ALA A 189 15.00 58.45 -95.06
C ALA A 189 15.94 57.41 -94.39
N PRO A 190 17.08 56.97 -94.96
CA PRO A 190 17.88 55.91 -94.32
C PRO A 190 18.60 56.38 -93.04
N ALA A 191 19.02 57.64 -92.97
CA ALA A 191 19.67 58.19 -91.77
C ALA A 191 18.66 58.42 -90.62
N ARG A 192 17.42 58.84 -90.95
CA ARG A 192 16.34 58.95 -89.96
C ARG A 192 15.82 57.58 -89.54
N ALA A 193 15.75 56.60 -90.46
CA ALA A 193 15.38 55.23 -90.13
C ALA A 193 16.39 54.58 -89.18
N GLN A 194 17.70 54.76 -89.39
CA GLN A 194 18.73 54.24 -88.48
C GLN A 194 18.71 54.92 -87.10
N ALA A 195 18.49 56.24 -87.05
CA ALA A 195 18.34 56.96 -85.77
C ALA A 195 17.05 56.56 -85.03
N HIS A 196 15.95 56.37 -85.75
CA HIS A 196 14.71 55.83 -85.19
C HIS A 196 14.87 54.38 -84.73
N GLN A 197 15.61 53.55 -85.46
CA GLN A 197 15.87 52.16 -85.06
C GLN A 197 16.79 52.08 -83.83
N ALA A 198 17.80 52.95 -83.73
CA ALA A 198 18.66 53.03 -82.55
C ALA A 198 17.91 53.55 -81.32
N THR A 199 17.01 54.52 -81.49
CA THR A 199 16.16 55.02 -80.39
C THR A 199 15.08 54.01 -79.99
N GLN A 200 14.50 53.27 -80.94
CA GLN A 200 13.59 52.15 -80.64
C GLN A 200 14.29 51.03 -79.88
N ALA A 201 15.48 50.60 -80.31
CA ALA A 201 16.26 49.59 -79.60
C ALA A 201 16.66 50.05 -78.18
N ALA A 202 17.02 51.33 -78.01
CA ALA A 202 17.30 51.88 -76.68
C ALA A 202 16.03 51.97 -75.81
N LEU A 203 14.88 52.28 -76.40
CA LEU A 203 13.61 52.30 -75.68
C LEU A 203 13.21 50.89 -75.24
N GLU A 204 13.37 49.90 -76.11
CA GLU A 204 13.14 48.48 -75.82
C GLU A 204 14.06 48.00 -74.70
N ASP A 205 15.37 48.30 -74.75
CA ASP A 205 16.32 47.97 -73.67
C ASP A 205 15.94 48.64 -72.34
N THR A 206 15.51 49.92 -72.37
CA THR A 206 15.01 50.59 -71.15
C THR A 206 13.72 49.96 -70.63
N GLN A 207 12.82 49.54 -71.52
CA GLN A 207 11.55 48.93 -71.15
C GLN A 207 11.76 47.51 -70.60
N GLU A 208 12.66 46.73 -71.17
CA GLU A 208 13.10 45.44 -70.65
C GLU A 208 13.75 45.59 -69.28
N ARG A 209 14.60 46.62 -69.10
CA ARG A 209 15.24 46.92 -67.82
C ARG A 209 14.24 47.35 -66.76
N GLU A 210 13.24 48.17 -67.12
CA GLU A 210 12.14 48.54 -66.23
C GLU A 210 11.29 47.33 -65.86
N GLN A 211 10.97 46.45 -66.81
CA GLN A 211 10.25 45.21 -66.53
C GLN A 211 11.06 44.28 -65.62
N ALA A 212 12.37 44.16 -65.83
CA ALA A 212 13.25 43.38 -64.97
C ALA A 212 13.33 43.97 -63.55
N LEU A 213 13.40 45.30 -63.43
CA LEU A 213 13.34 45.99 -62.14
C LEU A 213 11.99 45.79 -61.46
N GLN A 214 10.88 45.87 -62.19
CA GLN A 214 9.55 45.63 -61.66
C GLN A 214 9.37 44.18 -61.21
N GLN A 215 9.87 43.22 -61.98
CA GLN A 215 9.87 41.81 -61.59
C GLN A 215 10.71 41.60 -60.32
N THR A 216 11.88 42.23 -60.23
CA THR A 216 12.74 42.17 -59.04
C THR A 216 12.04 42.80 -57.82
N ALA A 217 11.37 43.94 -57.99
CA ALA A 217 10.59 44.59 -56.95
C ALA A 217 9.44 43.72 -56.46
N ASN A 218 8.68 43.12 -57.40
CA ASN A 218 7.60 42.19 -57.08
C ASN A 218 8.12 40.93 -56.35
N GLN A 219 9.29 40.41 -56.76
CA GLN A 219 9.94 39.29 -56.08
C GLN A 219 10.38 39.66 -54.66
N GLN A 220 10.94 40.85 -54.45
CA GLN A 220 11.32 41.36 -53.13
C GLN A 220 10.09 41.56 -52.24
N GLU A 221 8.99 42.08 -52.78
CA GLU A 221 7.75 42.25 -52.03
C GLU A 221 7.13 40.91 -51.63
N ALA A 222 7.12 39.93 -52.54
CA ALA A 222 6.70 38.57 -52.25
C ALA A 222 7.58 37.93 -51.16
N ALA A 223 8.90 38.12 -51.23
CA ALA A 223 9.82 37.63 -50.20
C ALA A 223 9.58 38.28 -48.83
N LEU A 224 9.29 39.60 -48.80
CA LEU A 224 8.94 40.29 -47.56
C LEU A 224 7.59 39.85 -47.00
N GLN A 225 6.62 39.55 -47.85
CA GLN A 225 5.34 38.98 -47.42
C GLN A 225 5.55 37.59 -46.81
N ALA A 226 6.31 36.71 -47.47
CA ALA A 226 6.65 35.39 -46.93
C ALA A 226 7.35 35.49 -45.57
N LEU A 227 8.32 36.41 -45.43
CA LEU A 227 9.02 36.63 -44.16
C LEU A 227 8.08 37.16 -43.06
N ARG A 228 7.12 38.02 -43.40
CA ARG A 228 6.11 38.50 -42.45
C ARG A 228 5.19 37.36 -42.00
N GLU A 229 4.81 36.48 -42.90
CA GLU A 229 4.01 35.29 -42.58
C GLU A 229 4.78 34.33 -41.67
N GLU A 230 6.06 34.07 -41.95
CA GLU A 230 6.92 33.28 -41.06
C GLU A 230 7.05 33.91 -39.67
N HIS A 231 7.27 35.23 -39.58
CA HIS A 231 7.35 35.92 -38.30
C HIS A 231 6.01 35.88 -37.54
N ARG A 232 4.89 35.96 -38.26
CA ARG A 232 3.56 35.82 -37.66
C ARG A 232 3.37 34.40 -37.11
N ALA A 233 3.68 33.37 -37.90
CA ALA A 233 3.60 31.98 -37.46
C ALA A 233 4.51 31.70 -36.26
N LEU A 234 5.71 32.29 -36.23
CA LEU A 234 6.64 32.19 -35.10
C LEU A 234 6.08 32.86 -33.83
N ASN A 235 5.46 34.05 -33.97
CA ASN A 235 4.83 34.73 -32.84
C ASN A 235 3.63 33.94 -32.29
N GLU A 236 2.80 33.39 -33.18
CA GLU A 236 1.68 32.51 -32.79
C GLU A 236 2.18 31.26 -32.06
N ALA A 237 3.27 30.63 -32.54
CA ALA A 237 3.91 29.51 -31.85
C ALA A 237 4.48 29.91 -30.49
N HIS A 238 5.07 31.10 -30.36
CA HIS A 238 5.60 31.59 -29.10
C HIS A 238 4.49 31.89 -28.07
N HIS A 239 3.36 32.45 -28.51
CA HIS A 239 2.18 32.62 -27.66
C HIS A 239 1.63 31.28 -27.19
N ALA A 240 1.45 30.31 -28.09
CA ALA A 240 0.99 28.97 -27.74
C ALA A 240 1.94 28.27 -26.74
N LEU A 241 3.26 28.45 -26.90
CA LEU A 241 4.26 27.92 -25.96
C LEU A 241 4.16 28.59 -24.58
N THR A 242 3.91 29.90 -24.55
CA THR A 242 3.76 30.67 -23.31
C THR A 242 2.51 30.26 -22.55
N GLU A 243 1.38 30.08 -23.25
CA GLU A 243 0.15 29.54 -22.65
C GLU A 243 0.36 28.14 -22.08
N ARG A 244 1.08 27.27 -22.81
CA ARG A 244 1.42 25.93 -22.32
C ARG A 244 2.31 25.97 -21.08
N HIS A 245 3.28 26.89 -21.02
CA HIS A 245 4.10 27.10 -19.83
C HIS A 245 3.26 27.59 -18.65
N HIS A 246 2.31 28.49 -18.89
CA HIS A 246 1.41 28.98 -17.84
C HIS A 246 0.55 27.84 -17.28
N ALA A 247 -0.11 27.06 -18.15
CA ALA A 247 -0.92 25.91 -17.76
C ALA A 247 -0.09 24.85 -17.00
N LEU A 248 1.16 24.62 -17.41
CA LEU A 248 2.06 23.70 -16.71
C LEU A 248 2.43 24.23 -15.31
N THR A 249 2.63 25.54 -15.18
CA THR A 249 2.95 26.18 -13.89
C THR A 249 1.77 26.11 -12.93
N GLU A 250 0.54 26.34 -13.42
CA GLU A 250 -0.68 26.17 -12.63
C GLU A 250 -0.88 24.71 -12.20
N SER A 251 -0.64 23.76 -13.11
CA SER A 251 -0.70 22.34 -12.79
C SER A 251 0.33 21.94 -11.72
N HIS A 252 1.57 22.47 -11.82
CA HIS A 252 2.60 22.24 -10.81
C HIS A 252 2.21 22.84 -9.46
N ALA A 253 1.67 24.06 -9.42
CA ALA A 253 1.21 24.69 -8.19
C ALA A 253 0.05 23.92 -7.54
N SER A 254 -0.91 23.43 -8.34
CA SER A 254 -1.99 22.58 -7.87
C SER A 254 -1.47 21.26 -7.30
N LEU A 255 -0.55 20.59 -8.02
CA LEU A 255 0.06 19.35 -7.55
C LEU A 255 0.81 19.56 -6.23
N GLN A 256 1.58 20.64 -6.12
CA GLN A 256 2.31 20.98 -4.89
C GLN A 256 1.36 21.24 -3.71
N ALA A 257 0.22 21.90 -3.95
CA ALA A 257 -0.81 22.08 -2.93
C ALA A 257 -1.43 20.74 -2.50
N THR A 258 -1.74 19.84 -3.45
CA THR A 258 -2.25 18.50 -3.11
C THR A 258 -1.24 17.66 -2.34
N HIS A 259 0.04 17.74 -2.70
CA HIS A 259 1.11 17.04 -1.99
C HIS A 259 1.26 17.58 -0.56
N HIS A 260 1.18 18.90 -0.37
CA HIS A 260 1.25 19.48 0.96
C HIS A 260 0.06 19.05 1.82
N ALA A 261 -1.16 19.09 1.28
CA ALA A 261 -2.35 18.61 1.96
C ALA A 261 -2.24 17.13 2.36
N ALA A 262 -1.76 16.27 1.46
CA ALA A 262 -1.54 14.85 1.75
C ALA A 262 -0.45 14.61 2.81
N CYS A 263 0.60 15.44 2.85
CA CYS A 263 1.61 15.39 3.90
C CYS A 263 1.04 15.77 5.28
N GLU A 264 0.19 16.79 5.35
CA GLU A 264 -0.49 17.16 6.60
C GLU A 264 -1.46 16.06 7.04
N GLU A 265 -2.26 15.49 6.13
CA GLU A 265 -3.15 14.35 6.45
C GLU A 265 -2.36 13.13 6.96
N HIS A 266 -1.21 12.82 6.33
CA HIS A 266 -0.35 11.75 6.82
C HIS A 266 0.24 12.06 8.20
N LYS A 267 0.55 13.33 8.49
CA LYS A 267 1.05 13.76 9.79
C LYS A 267 -0.03 13.66 10.86
N GLU A 268 -1.24 14.15 10.57
CA GLU A 268 -2.42 14.01 11.45
C GLU A 268 -2.71 12.52 11.72
N SER A 269 -2.71 11.68 10.69
CA SER A 269 -2.91 10.23 10.84
C SER A 269 -1.78 9.57 11.63
N ALA A 270 -0.54 10.03 11.49
CA ALA A 270 0.58 9.53 12.30
C ALA A 270 0.43 9.93 13.78
N GLU A 271 0.05 11.18 14.06
CA GLU A 271 -0.21 11.67 15.42
C GLU A 271 -1.40 10.92 16.06
N GLU A 272 -2.47 10.67 15.31
CA GLU A 272 -3.60 9.84 15.76
C GLU A 272 -3.17 8.40 16.07
N ASN A 273 -2.34 7.79 15.21
CA ASN A 273 -1.81 6.44 15.43
C ASN A 273 -0.91 6.38 16.67
N GLU A 274 -0.04 7.37 16.88
CA GLU A 274 0.78 7.47 18.10
C GLU A 274 -0.09 7.61 19.35
N LEU A 275 -1.16 8.42 19.29
CA LEU A 275 -2.11 8.57 20.39
C LEU A 275 -2.85 7.26 20.68
N LEU A 276 -3.33 6.56 19.64
CA LEU A 276 -4.00 5.26 19.79
C LEU A 276 -3.06 4.20 20.37
N LEU A 277 -1.79 4.18 19.95
CA LEU A 277 -0.77 3.29 20.52
C LEU A 277 -0.53 3.61 22.00
N ALA A 278 -0.43 4.89 22.37
CA ALA A 278 -0.28 5.30 23.76
C ALA A 278 -1.50 4.90 24.62
N GLN A 279 -2.72 5.06 24.09
CA GLN A 279 -3.94 4.59 24.75
C GLN A 279 -3.96 3.07 24.91
N LEU A 280 -3.53 2.31 23.90
CA LEU A 280 -3.44 0.85 23.96
C LEU A 280 -2.46 0.40 25.05
N HIS A 281 -1.28 1.03 25.14
CA HIS A 281 -0.32 0.76 26.20
C HIS A 281 -0.89 1.05 27.58
N HIS A 282 -1.60 2.17 27.75
CA HIS A 282 -2.25 2.49 29.01
C HIS A 282 -3.31 1.45 29.41
N VAL A 283 -4.12 0.98 28.46
CA VAL A 283 -5.10 -0.09 28.71
C VAL A 283 -4.41 -1.41 29.07
N GLN A 284 -3.28 -1.73 28.43
CA GLN A 284 -2.48 -2.91 28.78
C GLN A 284 -1.95 -2.82 30.21
N GLU A 285 -1.38 -1.67 30.61
CA GLU A 285 -0.89 -1.43 31.97
C GLU A 285 -1.99 -1.58 33.02
N GLU A 286 -3.17 -1.01 32.77
CA GLU A 286 -4.33 -1.16 33.68
C GLU A 286 -4.80 -2.62 33.75
N LEU A 287 -4.84 -3.34 32.64
CA LEU A 287 -5.19 -4.77 32.63
C LEU A 287 -4.16 -5.63 33.38
N GLU A 288 -2.86 -5.36 33.22
CA GLU A 288 -1.79 -6.03 33.96
C GLU A 288 -1.90 -5.74 35.45
N LYS A 289 -2.18 -4.49 35.82
CA LYS A 289 -2.42 -4.10 37.20
C LYS A 289 -3.61 -4.83 37.81
N TYR A 290 -4.76 -4.85 37.13
CA TYR A 290 -5.94 -5.60 37.59
C TYR A 290 -5.67 -7.10 37.68
N TYR A 291 -4.90 -7.65 36.75
CA TYR A 291 -4.51 -9.07 36.78
C TYR A 291 -3.64 -9.37 38.00
N LEU A 292 -2.64 -8.54 38.29
CA LEU A 292 -1.76 -8.68 39.47
C LEU A 292 -2.53 -8.48 40.78
N GLU A 293 -3.41 -7.47 40.85
CA GLU A 293 -4.30 -7.25 41.99
C GLU A 293 -5.22 -8.47 42.21
N GLY A 294 -5.80 -9.02 41.15
CA GLY A 294 -6.61 -10.23 41.19
C GLY A 294 -5.81 -11.45 41.66
N GLN A 295 -4.57 -11.62 41.19
CA GLN A 295 -3.68 -12.67 41.65
C GLN A 295 -3.32 -12.52 43.13
N GLN A 296 -3.06 -11.30 43.59
CA GLN A 296 -2.76 -11.02 45.00
C GLN A 296 -3.97 -11.26 45.90
N GLN A 297 -5.17 -10.87 45.48
CA GLN A 297 -6.42 -11.19 46.18
C GLN A 297 -6.65 -12.70 46.23
N GLN A 298 -6.39 -13.42 45.14
CA GLN A 298 -6.50 -14.88 45.11
C GLN A 298 -5.54 -15.54 46.11
N GLN A 299 -4.29 -15.07 46.20
CA GLN A 299 -3.34 -15.53 47.20
C GLN A 299 -3.83 -15.25 48.62
N GLN A 300 -4.37 -14.04 48.89
CA GLN A 300 -4.97 -13.72 50.19
C GLN A 300 -6.15 -14.62 50.53
N PHE A 301 -7.02 -14.93 49.55
CA PHE A 301 -8.13 -15.87 49.73
C PHE A 301 -7.64 -17.28 50.04
N ASP A 302 -6.60 -17.75 49.34
CA ASP A 302 -6.01 -19.06 49.59
C ASP A 302 -5.34 -19.13 50.98
N GLU A 303 -4.65 -18.07 51.40
CA GLU A 303 -4.10 -17.94 52.75
C GLU A 303 -5.20 -17.93 53.83
N LEU A 304 -6.26 -17.13 53.65
CA LEU A 304 -7.42 -17.10 54.54
C LEU A 304 -8.11 -18.46 54.61
N ARG A 305 -8.22 -19.16 53.48
CA ARG A 305 -8.80 -20.50 53.42
C ARG A 305 -7.92 -21.54 54.13
N GLN A 306 -6.61 -21.44 53.99
CA GLN A 306 -5.66 -22.26 54.77
C GLN A 306 -5.77 -21.95 56.26
N GLN A 307 -5.84 -20.68 56.65
CA GLN A 307 -6.03 -20.26 58.04
C GLN A 307 -7.34 -20.80 58.62
N LEU A 308 -8.45 -20.69 57.89
CA LEU A 308 -9.74 -21.24 58.29
C LEU A 308 -9.67 -22.75 58.47
N THR A 309 -9.04 -23.46 57.53
CA THR A 309 -8.84 -24.91 57.60
C THR A 309 -8.01 -25.30 58.83
N ALA A 310 -6.91 -24.58 59.09
CA ALA A 310 -6.07 -24.79 60.26
C ALA A 310 -6.82 -24.47 61.56
N GLN A 311 -7.64 -23.42 61.57
CA GLN A 311 -8.47 -23.06 62.73
C GLN A 311 -9.52 -24.13 63.00
N GLN A 312 -10.15 -24.67 61.96
CA GLN A 312 -11.14 -25.73 62.06
C GLN A 312 -10.52 -27.06 62.51
N GLN A 313 -9.28 -27.36 62.07
CA GLN A 313 -8.50 -28.47 62.59
C GLN A 313 -8.11 -28.27 64.07
N ARG A 314 -7.71 -27.06 64.47
CA ARG A 314 -7.45 -26.74 65.88
C ARG A 314 -8.71 -26.85 66.73
N ALA A 315 -9.86 -26.41 66.21
CA ALA A 315 -11.15 -26.54 66.89
C ALA A 315 -11.52 -28.02 67.08
N THR A 316 -11.40 -28.86 66.05
CA THR A 316 -11.65 -30.31 66.16
C THR A 316 -10.66 -31.01 67.08
N GLN A 317 -9.37 -30.63 67.07
CA GLN A 317 -8.38 -31.14 68.03
C GLN A 317 -8.67 -30.68 69.47
N ALA A 318 -9.11 -29.44 69.66
CA ALA A 318 -9.51 -28.92 70.95
C ALA A 318 -10.78 -29.59 71.47
N GLU A 319 -11.78 -29.85 70.60
CA GLU A 319 -12.98 -30.61 70.94
C GLU A 319 -12.64 -32.05 71.33
N ALA A 320 -11.78 -32.74 70.58
CA ALA A 320 -11.30 -34.08 70.95
C ALA A 320 -10.51 -34.07 72.27
N GLY A 321 -9.70 -33.03 72.51
CA GLY A 321 -8.99 -32.82 73.78
C GLY A 321 -9.94 -32.57 74.95
N LEU A 322 -10.97 -31.73 74.76
CA LEU A 322 -12.00 -31.46 75.75
C LEU A 322 -12.86 -32.70 76.02
N GLU A 323 -13.18 -33.50 75.00
CA GLU A 323 -13.92 -34.75 75.17
C GLU A 323 -13.08 -35.77 75.96
N LYS A 324 -11.78 -35.87 75.68
CA LYS A 324 -10.85 -36.70 76.45
C LYS A 324 -10.76 -36.23 77.91
N ALA A 325 -10.56 -34.92 78.13
CA ALA A 325 -10.53 -34.33 79.47
C ALA A 325 -11.86 -34.51 80.22
N ARG A 326 -13.00 -34.44 79.52
CA ARG A 326 -14.32 -34.69 80.09
C ARG A 326 -14.49 -36.16 80.49
N LYS A 327 -14.01 -37.10 79.67
CA LYS A 327 -13.99 -38.53 80.01
C LYS A 327 -13.10 -38.80 81.23
N GLU A 328 -11.91 -38.20 81.26
CA GLU A 328 -10.98 -38.31 82.41
C GLU A 328 -11.59 -37.69 83.68
N ALA A 329 -12.17 -36.49 83.60
CA ALA A 329 -12.86 -35.86 84.72
C ALA A 329 -14.07 -36.67 85.18
N THR A 330 -14.84 -37.29 84.27
CA THR A 330 -15.95 -38.19 84.64
C THR A 330 -15.45 -39.47 85.31
N ALA A 331 -14.29 -40.00 84.90
CA ALA A 331 -13.67 -41.15 85.54
C ALA A 331 -13.10 -40.77 86.93
N GLU A 332 -12.48 -39.61 87.05
CA GLU A 332 -11.94 -39.08 88.31
C GLU A 332 -13.06 -38.75 89.30
N THR A 333 -14.14 -38.11 88.86
CA THR A 333 -15.33 -37.89 89.69
C THR A 333 -16.02 -39.18 90.08
N ALA A 334 -16.08 -40.19 89.20
CA ALA A 334 -16.58 -41.52 89.56
C ALA A 334 -15.68 -42.21 90.60
N GLN A 335 -14.35 -42.08 90.49
CA GLN A 335 -13.40 -42.59 91.47
C GLN A 335 -13.52 -41.86 92.82
N LEU A 336 -13.61 -40.52 92.80
CA LEU A 336 -13.82 -39.70 93.99
C LEU A 336 -15.16 -39.99 94.65
N THR A 337 -16.23 -40.20 93.87
CA THR A 337 -17.55 -40.59 94.41
C THR A 337 -17.48 -41.97 95.06
N LYS A 338 -16.74 -42.92 94.46
CA LYS A 338 -16.53 -44.25 95.03
C LYS A 338 -15.66 -44.20 96.31
N ALA A 339 -14.66 -43.32 96.35
CA ALA A 339 -13.83 -43.09 97.52
C ALA A 339 -14.60 -42.39 98.65
N LEU A 340 -15.41 -41.39 98.33
CA LEU A 340 -16.23 -40.65 99.29
C LEU A 340 -17.31 -41.54 99.92
N THR A 341 -17.95 -42.40 99.12
CA THR A 341 -18.93 -43.38 99.65
C THR A 341 -18.25 -44.43 100.54
N ALA A 342 -17.07 -44.92 100.15
CA ALA A 342 -16.27 -45.80 101.02
C ALA A 342 -15.83 -45.11 102.33
N GLN A 343 -15.47 -43.82 102.27
CA GLN A 343 -15.09 -43.03 103.44
C GLN A 343 -16.29 -42.77 104.36
N GLN A 344 -17.46 -42.44 103.82
CA GLN A 344 -18.69 -42.29 104.60
C GLN A 344 -19.09 -43.60 105.29
N GLN A 345 -18.95 -44.73 104.61
CA GLN A 345 -19.24 -46.04 105.19
C GLN A 345 -18.22 -46.43 106.28
N ALA A 346 -16.94 -46.09 106.10
CA ALA A 346 -15.93 -46.25 107.13
C ALA A 346 -16.18 -45.35 108.36
N ALA A 347 -16.61 -44.10 108.15
CA ALA A 347 -16.97 -43.18 109.23
C ALA A 347 -18.19 -43.65 110.01
N GLN A 348 -19.22 -44.19 109.35
CA GLN A 348 -20.37 -44.79 110.02
C GLN A 348 -19.98 -46.02 110.86
N ASN A 349 -19.12 -46.90 110.33
CA ASN A 349 -18.61 -48.04 111.08
C ASN A 349 -17.77 -47.62 112.30
N ALA A 350 -16.96 -46.57 112.16
CA ALA A 350 -16.18 -46.01 113.26
C ALA A 350 -17.09 -45.41 114.35
N GLN A 351 -18.17 -44.73 113.96
CA GLN A 351 -19.14 -44.16 114.91
C GLN A 351 -19.91 -45.25 115.67
N GLN A 352 -20.27 -46.36 115.01
CA GLN A 352 -20.86 -47.52 115.68
C GLN A 352 -19.87 -48.21 116.63
N ALA A 353 -18.59 -48.32 116.25
CA ALA A 353 -17.55 -48.85 117.11
C ALA A 353 -17.31 -47.97 118.35
N GLN A 354 -17.39 -46.64 118.20
CA GLN A 354 -17.25 -45.70 119.32
C GLN A 354 -18.42 -45.81 120.31
N GLN A 355 -19.66 -45.92 119.82
CA GLN A 355 -20.83 -46.16 120.67
C GLN A 355 -20.76 -47.51 121.40
N ALA A 356 -20.22 -48.56 120.76
CA ALA A 356 -19.98 -49.85 121.41
C ALA A 356 -18.88 -49.76 122.49
N ALA A 357 -17.83 -48.99 122.25
CA ALA A 357 -16.75 -48.75 123.21
C ALA A 357 -17.23 -47.94 124.43
N GLU A 358 -18.06 -46.92 124.24
CA GLU A 358 -18.66 -46.15 125.35
C GLU A 358 -19.58 -47.02 126.21
N LYS A 359 -20.38 -47.90 125.59
CA LYS A 359 -21.22 -48.85 126.32
C LYS A 359 -20.38 -49.88 127.09
N ALA A 360 -19.25 -50.32 126.54
CA ALA A 360 -18.31 -51.20 127.22
C ALA A 360 -17.60 -50.50 128.39
N ALA A 361 -17.21 -49.23 128.23
CA ALA A 361 -16.59 -48.43 129.28
C ALA A 361 -17.55 -48.16 130.45
N ALA A 362 -18.83 -47.87 130.18
CA ALA A 362 -19.85 -47.72 131.21
C ALA A 362 -20.07 -49.01 132.03
N ASN A 363 -20.08 -50.17 131.35
CA ASN A 363 -20.17 -51.48 132.01
C ASN A 363 -18.91 -51.78 132.85
N HIS A 364 -17.73 -51.41 132.36
CA HIS A 364 -16.48 -51.60 133.10
C HIS A 364 -16.43 -50.72 134.36
N GLN A 365 -16.94 -49.49 134.29
CA GLN A 365 -17.05 -48.59 135.44
C GLN A 365 -18.02 -49.12 136.50
N GLN A 366 -19.16 -49.71 136.09
CA GLN A 366 -20.08 -50.38 137.01
C GLN A 366 -19.44 -51.60 137.69
N ALA A 367 -18.71 -52.44 136.94
CA ALA A 367 -18.01 -53.60 137.48
C ALA A 367 -16.90 -53.20 138.49
N LEU A 368 -16.17 -52.12 138.21
CA LEU A 368 -15.11 -51.63 139.09
C LEU A 368 -15.63 -51.08 140.42
N ASN A 369 -16.80 -50.43 140.41
CA ASN A 369 -17.45 -49.96 141.64
C ASN A 369 -18.02 -51.11 142.47
N ALA A 370 -18.56 -52.16 141.83
CA ALA A 370 -19.01 -53.37 142.53
C ALA A 370 -17.84 -54.14 143.17
N ALA A 371 -16.70 -54.24 142.48
CA ALA A 371 -15.50 -54.89 143.00
C ALA A 371 -14.90 -54.14 144.21
N LYS A 372 -14.94 -52.80 144.21
CA LYS A 372 -14.49 -51.99 145.36
C LYS A 372 -15.34 -52.25 146.62
N GLN A 373 -16.66 -52.33 146.48
CA GLN A 373 -17.55 -52.63 147.62
C GLN A 373 -17.31 -54.03 148.20
N GLN A 374 -17.00 -55.02 147.36
CA GLN A 374 -16.68 -56.38 147.81
C GLN A 374 -15.32 -56.50 148.52
N LEU A 375 -14.38 -55.60 148.21
CA LEU A 375 -13.07 -55.57 148.85
C LEU A 375 -13.15 -54.95 150.25
N GLU A 376 -13.98 -53.92 150.42
CA GLU A 376 -14.21 -53.26 151.72
C GLU A 376 -14.98 -54.14 152.73
N THR A 377 -15.86 -55.04 152.26
CA THR A 377 -16.50 -56.03 153.15
C THR A 377 -15.51 -57.09 153.59
N ARG A 378 -14.67 -57.60 152.68
CA ARG A 378 -13.64 -58.60 152.99
C ARG A 378 -12.58 -58.10 153.97
N THR A 379 -12.18 -56.83 153.91
CA THR A 379 -11.20 -56.27 154.87
C THR A 379 -11.78 -56.18 156.28
N ARG A 380 -13.05 -55.79 156.42
CA ARG A 380 -13.73 -55.78 157.74
C ARG A 380 -13.94 -57.17 158.34
N GLU A 381 -14.16 -58.17 157.50
CA GLU A 381 -14.28 -59.58 157.95
C GLU A 381 -12.90 -60.17 158.32
N GLY A 382 -11.84 -59.81 157.58
CA GLY A 382 -10.46 -60.20 157.89
C GLY A 382 -9.95 -59.63 159.22
N ASP A 383 -10.29 -58.36 159.52
CA ASP A 383 -9.89 -57.71 160.77
C ASP A 383 -10.58 -58.31 162.01
N LYS A 384 -11.82 -58.80 161.87
CA LYS A 384 -12.51 -59.56 162.94
C LYS A 384 -11.89 -60.94 163.15
N ALA A 385 -11.59 -61.67 162.09
CA ALA A 385 -10.97 -63.00 162.18
C ALA A 385 -9.56 -62.96 162.80
N LEU A 386 -8.77 -61.91 162.52
CA LEU A 386 -7.43 -61.72 163.10
C LEU A 386 -7.45 -61.38 164.60
N ALA A 387 -8.53 -60.77 165.11
CA ALA A 387 -8.70 -60.52 166.54
C ALA A 387 -9.03 -61.82 167.29
N GLU A 388 -9.94 -62.64 166.76
CA GLU A 388 -10.33 -63.94 167.35
C GLU A 388 -9.17 -64.95 167.34
N LEU A 389 -8.35 -64.98 166.29
CA LEU A 389 -7.20 -65.89 166.19
C LEU A 389 -6.09 -65.55 167.21
N ARG A 390 -5.93 -64.26 167.56
CA ARG A 390 -4.96 -63.83 168.59
C ARG A 390 -5.39 -64.23 170.00
N GLU A 391 -6.69 -64.24 170.27
CA GLU A 391 -7.24 -64.68 171.55
C GLU A 391 -7.11 -66.21 171.74
N GLN A 392 -7.30 -66.97 170.66
CA GLN A 392 -7.09 -68.43 170.65
C GLN A 392 -5.62 -68.81 170.83
N LEU A 393 -4.67 -68.03 170.28
CA LEU A 393 -3.24 -68.28 170.48
C LEU A 393 -2.78 -67.99 171.92
N ALA A 394 -3.38 -67.01 172.60
CA ALA A 394 -3.04 -66.70 174.00
C ALA A 394 -3.48 -67.80 174.97
N THR A 395 -4.64 -68.43 174.71
CA THR A 395 -5.20 -69.52 175.52
C THR A 395 -4.50 -70.87 175.27
N LEU A 396 -4.09 -71.15 174.02
CA LEU A 396 -3.29 -72.33 173.69
C LEU A 396 -1.88 -72.27 174.28
N ASN A 397 -1.27 -71.09 174.35
CA ASN A 397 0.10 -70.97 174.86
C ASN A 397 0.16 -71.12 176.40
N THR A 398 -0.89 -70.73 177.11
CA THR A 398 -1.01 -70.95 178.57
C THR A 398 -1.28 -72.41 178.91
N SER A 399 -2.13 -73.10 178.15
CA SER A 399 -2.39 -74.53 178.33
C SER A 399 -1.18 -75.42 177.99
N LEU A 400 -0.41 -75.06 176.96
CA LEU A 400 0.80 -75.78 176.57
C LEU A 400 1.95 -75.59 177.58
N SER A 401 2.02 -74.44 178.26
CA SER A 401 2.97 -74.22 179.36
C SER A 401 2.68 -75.11 180.56
N ASN A 402 1.41 -75.28 180.94
CA ASN A 402 1.02 -76.07 182.10
C ASN A 402 1.22 -77.57 181.87
N ALA A 403 0.87 -78.08 180.67
CA ALA A 403 1.08 -79.49 180.31
C ALA A 403 2.58 -79.88 180.25
N LYS A 404 3.47 -78.91 179.94
CA LYS A 404 4.92 -79.14 179.90
C LYS A 404 5.54 -79.25 181.29
N ALA A 405 4.97 -78.56 182.29
CA ALA A 405 5.41 -78.66 183.67
C ALA A 405 5.01 -80.02 184.28
N GLU A 406 3.76 -80.47 184.07
CA GLU A 406 3.27 -81.76 184.58
C GLU A 406 4.02 -82.97 183.99
N HIS A 407 4.41 -82.92 182.71
CA HIS A 407 5.19 -84.00 182.09
C HIS A 407 6.63 -84.06 182.61
N SER A 408 7.22 -82.93 183.03
CA SER A 408 8.57 -82.90 183.61
C SER A 408 8.58 -83.55 184.99
N GLU A 409 7.59 -83.24 185.83
CA GLU A 409 7.48 -83.79 187.18
C GLU A 409 7.23 -85.32 187.15
N LEU A 410 6.34 -85.80 186.27
CA LEU A 410 6.07 -87.23 186.12
C LEU A 410 7.27 -88.03 185.60
N GLN A 411 8.15 -87.41 184.83
CA GLN A 411 9.34 -88.07 184.29
C GLN A 411 10.43 -88.22 185.36
N GLU A 412 10.64 -87.19 186.18
CA GLU A 412 11.54 -87.23 187.33
C GLU A 412 11.09 -88.28 188.37
N GLU A 413 9.78 -88.41 188.60
CA GLU A 413 9.22 -89.39 189.53
C GLU A 413 9.39 -90.84 189.04
N ASN A 414 9.29 -91.08 187.73
CA ASN A 414 9.49 -92.39 187.12
C ASN A 414 10.95 -92.84 187.19
N ASP A 415 11.88 -91.92 186.89
CA ASP A 415 13.32 -92.17 186.97
C ASP A 415 13.76 -92.49 188.42
N LEU A 416 13.14 -91.84 189.40
CA LEU A 416 13.40 -92.11 190.82
C LEU A 416 12.93 -93.52 191.25
N LEU A 417 11.75 -93.95 190.80
CA LEU A 417 11.23 -95.29 191.11
C LEU A 417 12.06 -96.40 190.45
N LEU A 418 12.54 -96.15 189.23
CA LEU A 418 13.47 -97.05 188.53
C LEU A 418 14.80 -97.20 189.29
N ALA A 419 15.36 -96.10 189.80
CA ALA A 419 16.58 -96.13 190.59
C ALA A 419 16.42 -96.92 191.91
N GLN A 420 15.28 -96.77 192.58
CA GLN A 420 14.98 -97.52 193.81
C GLN A 420 14.83 -99.02 193.56
N LEU A 421 14.24 -99.42 192.41
CA LEU A 421 14.08 -100.83 192.05
C LEU A 421 15.45 -101.50 191.80
N HIS A 422 16.35 -100.81 191.10
CA HIS A 422 17.72 -101.29 190.86
C HIS A 422 18.48 -101.49 192.17
N HIS A 423 18.32 -100.59 193.14
CA HIS A 423 18.99 -100.71 194.43
C HIS A 423 18.55 -101.95 195.22
N VAL A 424 17.24 -102.26 195.22
CA VAL A 424 16.72 -103.47 195.88
C VAL A 424 17.21 -104.74 195.20
N GLN A 425 17.33 -104.74 193.86
CA GLN A 425 17.91 -105.86 193.12
C GLN A 425 19.36 -106.11 193.52
N GLU A 426 20.20 -105.06 193.61
CA GLU A 426 21.59 -105.20 194.04
C GLU A 426 21.71 -105.74 195.47
N GLU A 427 20.85 -105.29 196.39
CA GLU A 427 20.87 -105.81 197.76
C GLU A 427 20.49 -107.29 197.82
N LEU A 428 19.47 -107.72 197.07
CA LEU A 428 19.07 -109.13 197.02
C LEU A 428 20.16 -110.01 196.39
N GLU A 429 20.83 -109.54 195.35
CA GLU A 429 21.98 -110.25 194.76
C GLU A 429 23.13 -110.36 195.75
N ARG A 430 23.43 -109.28 196.50
CA ARG A 430 24.42 -109.32 197.58
C ARG A 430 24.06 -110.36 198.65
N TYR A 431 22.82 -110.38 199.11
CA TYR A 431 22.38 -111.37 200.11
C TYR A 431 22.44 -112.80 199.57
N TYR A 432 22.09 -113.00 198.29
CA TYR A 432 22.15 -114.30 197.65
C TYR A 432 23.59 -114.82 197.53
N LEU A 433 24.52 -113.96 197.10
CA LEU A 433 25.94 -114.29 197.00
C LEU A 433 26.56 -114.56 198.37
N ALA A 434 26.27 -113.74 199.37
CA ALA A 434 26.76 -113.94 200.74
C ALA A 434 26.26 -115.27 201.34
N ASN A 435 24.98 -115.61 201.17
CA ASN A 435 24.44 -116.89 201.65
C ASN A 435 25.07 -118.09 200.94
N ARG A 436 25.35 -117.95 199.65
CA ARG A 436 26.05 -118.98 198.89
C ARG A 436 27.47 -119.18 199.43
N GLU A 437 28.21 -118.12 199.70
CA GLU A 437 29.54 -118.20 200.31
C GLU A 437 29.52 -118.84 201.71
N TYR A 438 28.51 -118.52 202.53
CA TYR A 438 28.29 -119.19 203.81
C TYR A 438 28.05 -120.69 203.65
N GLN A 439 27.29 -121.12 202.64
CA GLN A 439 27.09 -122.54 202.37
C GLN A 439 28.36 -123.25 201.87
N THR A 440 29.16 -122.59 201.01
CA THR A 440 30.44 -123.17 200.53
C THR A 440 31.47 -123.31 201.66
N THR A 441 31.54 -122.33 202.57
CA THR A 441 32.46 -122.39 203.70
C THR A 441 32.04 -123.46 204.71
N LEU A 442 30.74 -123.64 204.95
CA LEU A 442 30.23 -124.69 205.84
C LEU A 442 30.51 -126.10 205.30
N THR A 443 30.38 -126.31 203.99
CA THR A 443 30.68 -127.62 203.36
C THR A 443 32.17 -127.93 203.34
N ASN A 444 33.04 -126.92 203.21
CA ASN A 444 34.49 -127.11 203.28
C ASN A 444 35.02 -127.38 204.71
N ALA A 445 34.25 -127.03 205.75
CA ALA A 445 34.58 -127.39 207.13
C ALA A 445 34.37 -128.89 207.43
N GLN A 446 33.58 -129.61 206.62
CA GLN A 446 33.10 -130.96 206.93
C GLN A 446 34.16 -132.09 206.79
N PRO A 447 35.00 -132.15 205.75
CA PRO A 447 36.01 -133.21 205.64
C PRO A 447 37.20 -133.02 206.60
N THR A 448 37.48 -131.79 207.02
CA THR A 448 38.59 -131.48 207.94
C THR A 448 38.27 -131.94 209.37
N PHE A 449 37.01 -131.77 209.80
CA PHE A 449 36.52 -132.32 211.06
C PHE A 449 36.56 -133.87 211.09
N LEU A 450 36.31 -134.52 209.95
CA LEU A 450 36.39 -135.97 209.84
C LEU A 450 37.84 -136.51 209.88
N ARG A 451 38.81 -135.78 209.32
CA ARG A 451 40.24 -136.16 209.41
C ARG A 451 40.82 -135.99 210.81
N ALA A 452 40.50 -134.92 211.53
CA ALA A 452 40.98 -134.74 212.90
C ALA A 452 40.46 -135.85 213.82
N ARG A 453 39.19 -136.23 213.66
CA ARG A 453 38.57 -137.32 214.43
C ARG A 453 39.18 -138.70 214.13
N GLN A 454 39.66 -138.94 212.91
CA GLN A 454 40.37 -140.19 212.58
C GLN A 454 41.80 -140.27 213.16
N HIS A 455 42.45 -139.13 213.40
CA HIS A 455 43.74 -139.11 214.10
C HIS A 455 43.60 -139.44 215.60
N ILE A 456 42.53 -138.97 216.24
CA ILE A 456 42.19 -139.34 217.63
C ILE A 456 41.94 -140.85 217.76
N SER A 457 41.46 -141.52 216.70
CA SER A 457 41.18 -142.96 216.73
C SER A 457 42.40 -143.87 216.50
N ARG A 458 43.53 -143.36 216.00
CA ARG A 458 44.73 -144.20 215.71
C ARG A 458 45.82 -144.18 216.78
N LEU A 459 45.88 -143.15 217.64
CA LEU A 459 46.86 -143.14 218.74
C LEU A 459 46.35 -143.82 220.02
N ALA A 460 45.06 -144.16 220.10
CA ALA A 460 44.50 -144.96 221.18
C ALA A 460 44.82 -146.48 221.10
N ALA A 461 45.60 -146.95 220.11
CA ALA A 461 45.70 -148.38 219.81
C ALA A 461 47.05 -149.08 220.09
N HIS A 462 48.15 -148.40 220.40
CA HIS A 462 49.44 -149.08 220.70
C HIS A 462 50.03 -148.63 222.04
N LEU A 463 49.48 -149.24 223.09
CA LEU A 463 50.24 -149.84 224.17
C LEU A 463 50.07 -151.36 224.02
N PRO A 464 51.16 -152.13 224.14
CA PRO A 464 51.12 -153.23 225.07
C PRO A 464 52.17 -153.06 226.16
N SER A 465 51.82 -153.63 227.31
CA SER A 465 52.63 -153.76 228.50
C SER A 465 53.95 -154.48 228.20
N GLN A 466 55.01 -154.01 228.84
CA GLN A 466 55.81 -154.81 229.78
C GLN A 466 56.69 -153.88 230.64
N ALA A 467 56.79 -154.26 231.92
CA ALA A 467 57.50 -153.65 233.07
C ALA A 467 56.94 -152.31 233.60
#